data_AF-A0A0R3TIN5-F1
#
_entry.id   AF-A0A0R3TIN5-F1
#
_cell.length_a   1.000
_cell.length_b   1.000
_cell.length_c   1.000
_cell.angle_alpha   90.00
_cell.angle_beta   90.00
_cell.angle_gamma   90.00
#
_symmetry.space_group_name_H-M   'P 1'
#
loop_
_entity.id
_entity.type
_entity.pdbx_description
1 polymer ?
#
loop_
_entity_poly.entity_id
_entity_poly.type
_entity_poly.pdbx_seq_one_letter_code
_entity_poly.pdbx_strand_id
1 'polypeptide(L)'
;MGMVSATVATDSKYLSELSLVVRSTGQPQNPLIRHSFASSLFFSLLGSDVEKLIGGTYLIQLEAESKQAQGQKRVVQTYEFSVDKTSFGTQQHFAFAYSPGQ
;
A
#
# COMPACT_ATOMS: atom_id res chain seq x y z
N MET A 1 1.08 -14.96 -14.01
CA MET A 1 2.03 -14.10 -13.27
C MET A 1 1.23 -13.32 -12.24
N GLY A 2 1.68 -13.31 -10.99
CA GLY A 2 0.95 -12.70 -9.89
C GLY A 2 0.94 -11.18 -9.98
N MET A 3 -0.12 -10.56 -9.45
CA MET A 3 -0.22 -9.11 -9.35
C MET A 3 -0.80 -8.75 -7.99
N VAL A 4 -0.13 -7.84 -7.29
CA VAL A 4 -0.68 -7.15 -6.13
C VAL A 4 -0.92 -5.72 -6.57
N SER A 5 -2.14 -5.22 -6.45
CA SER A 5 -2.50 -3.88 -6.89
C SER A 5 -3.33 -3.16 -5.85
N ALA A 6 -3.29 -1.84 -5.87
CA ALA A 6 -4.12 -1.02 -5.02
C ALA A 6 -4.64 0.21 -5.75
N THR A 7 -5.85 0.62 -5.39
CA THR A 7 -6.44 1.89 -5.80
C THR A 7 -6.77 2.72 -4.57
N VAL A 8 -6.75 4.04 -4.72
CA VAL A 8 -7.18 4.97 -3.68
C VAL A 8 -8.31 5.83 -4.22
N ALA A 9 -9.50 5.73 -3.62
CA ALA A 9 -10.60 6.63 -3.88
C ALA A 9 -10.46 7.87 -2.99
N THR A 10 -10.28 9.04 -3.60
CA THR A 10 -10.19 10.32 -2.88
C THR A 10 -10.64 11.48 -3.76
N ASP A 11 -11.22 12.49 -3.14
CA ASP A 11 -11.50 13.81 -3.70
C ASP A 11 -10.37 14.82 -3.44
N SER A 12 -9.33 14.38 -2.72
CA SER A 12 -8.17 15.21 -2.38
C SER A 12 -7.39 15.61 -3.63
N LYS A 13 -7.07 16.90 -3.72
CA LYS A 13 -6.12 17.42 -4.71
C LYS A 13 -4.66 17.19 -4.31
N TYR A 14 -4.41 16.73 -3.07
CA TYR A 14 -3.08 16.61 -2.48
C TYR A 14 -2.63 15.15 -2.43
N LEU A 15 -2.54 14.51 -3.60
CA LEU A 15 -2.12 13.11 -3.70
C LEU A 15 -0.70 12.88 -3.18
N SER A 16 0.17 13.88 -3.32
CA SER A 16 1.55 13.85 -2.84
C SER A 16 1.69 13.59 -1.34
N GLU A 17 0.62 13.84 -0.57
CA GLU A 17 0.58 13.57 0.88
C GLU A 17 0.26 12.10 1.18
N LEU A 18 -0.14 11.32 0.18
CA LEU A 18 -0.47 9.91 0.33
C LEU A 18 0.69 9.02 -0.07
N SER A 19 0.91 7.99 0.72
CA SER A 19 1.86 6.93 0.43
C SER A 19 1.23 5.57 0.71
N LEU A 20 1.40 4.64 -0.20
CA LEU A 20 1.11 3.24 0.06
C LEU A 20 2.39 2.52 0.52
N VAL A 21 2.28 1.74 1.59
CA VAL A 21 3.41 1.10 2.24
C VAL A 21 3.13 -0.38 2.45
N VAL A 22 4.07 -1.24 2.05
CA VAL A 22 4.03 -2.68 2.30
C VAL A 22 5.06 -3.04 3.36
N ARG A 23 4.66 -3.82 4.37
CA ARG A 23 5.49 -4.25 5.51
C ARG A 23 5.32 -5.74 5.75
N SER A 24 6.37 -6.40 6.24
CA SER A 24 6.23 -7.76 6.78
C SER A 24 5.56 -7.71 8.15
N THR A 25 4.64 -8.62 8.45
CA THR A 25 4.05 -8.73 9.80
C THR A 25 5.08 -9.11 10.86
N GLY A 26 6.15 -9.81 10.48
CA GLY A 26 7.27 -10.16 11.38
C GLY A 26 8.24 -9.01 11.65
N GLN A 27 8.26 -7.97 10.80
CA GLN A 27 9.12 -6.79 10.94
C GLN A 27 8.37 -5.50 10.55
N PRO A 28 7.30 -5.13 11.27
CA PRO A 28 6.39 -4.07 10.83
C PRO A 28 7.05 -2.68 10.81
N GLN A 29 8.13 -2.48 11.57
CA GLN A 29 8.83 -1.19 11.65
C GLN A 29 9.50 -0.80 10.32
N ASN A 30 9.97 -1.77 9.54
CA ASN A 30 10.72 -1.51 8.30
C ASN A 30 9.82 -1.70 7.06
N PRO A 31 9.57 -0.64 6.28
CA PRO A 31 8.81 -0.77 5.04
C PRO A 31 9.63 -1.52 4.00
N LEU A 32 9.03 -2.54 3.38
CA LEU A 32 9.61 -3.25 2.25
C LEU A 32 9.45 -2.45 0.97
N ILE A 33 8.27 -1.86 0.80
CA ILE A 33 7.91 -1.04 -0.35
C ILE A 33 7.23 0.21 0.17
N ARG A 34 7.59 1.37 -0.38
CA ARG A 34 6.86 2.62 -0.19
C ARG A 34 6.66 3.27 -1.56
N HIS A 35 5.41 3.55 -1.89
CA HIS A 35 5.00 4.22 -3.11
C HIS A 35 4.31 5.54 -2.75
N SER A 36 4.82 6.66 -3.23
CA SER A 36 4.15 7.96 -3.07
C SER A 36 3.29 8.25 -4.29
N PHE A 37 2.03 8.61 -4.04
CA PHE A 37 1.07 8.92 -5.09
C PHE A 37 1.30 10.34 -5.61
N ALA A 38 2.28 10.52 -6.51
CA ALA A 38 2.59 11.85 -7.04
C ALA A 38 1.49 12.39 -7.98
N SER A 39 0.91 11.52 -8.82
CA SER A 39 -0.05 11.91 -9.86
C SER A 39 -1.09 10.85 -10.22
N SER A 40 -0.94 9.62 -9.71
CA SER A 40 -1.85 8.50 -9.96
C SER A 40 -2.34 7.97 -8.62
N LEU A 41 -3.57 7.44 -8.59
CA LEU A 41 -4.18 6.77 -7.43
C LEU A 41 -4.06 5.25 -7.52
N PHE A 42 -3.21 4.76 -8.43
CA PHE A 42 -3.03 3.35 -8.70
C PHE A 42 -1.60 2.91 -8.38
N PHE A 43 -1.49 1.76 -7.73
CA PHE A 43 -0.25 1.08 -7.42
C PHE A 43 -0.32 -0.38 -7.91
N SER A 44 0.81 -0.90 -8.39
CA SER A 44 0.94 -2.32 -8.70
C SER A 44 2.33 -2.86 -8.43
N LEU A 45 2.38 -4.12 -8.03
CA LEU A 45 3.54 -5.00 -8.04
C LEU A 45 3.26 -6.11 -9.03
N LEU A 46 4.22 -6.36 -9.91
CA LEU A 46 4.12 -7.33 -10.99
C LEU A 46 5.03 -8.52 -10.71
N GLY A 47 4.71 -9.67 -11.30
CA GLY A 47 5.49 -10.92 -11.36
C GLY A 47 6.71 -10.98 -10.43
N SER A 48 7.87 -10.49 -10.88
CA SER A 48 9.15 -10.56 -10.17
C SER A 48 9.16 -9.89 -8.78
N ASP A 49 8.34 -8.87 -8.55
CA ASP A 49 8.24 -8.22 -7.23
C ASP A 49 7.31 -8.99 -6.30
N VAL A 50 6.27 -9.63 -6.84
CA VAL A 50 5.39 -10.53 -6.07
C VAL A 50 6.13 -11.82 -5.72
N GLU A 51 7.04 -12.31 -6.58
CA GLU A 51 7.86 -13.49 -6.31
C GLU A 51 8.73 -13.34 -5.05
N LYS A 52 9.26 -12.14 -4.82
CA LYS A 52 10.07 -11.81 -3.62
C LYS A 52 9.26 -11.84 -2.32
N LEU A 53 7.93 -11.84 -2.42
CA LEU A 53 7.02 -11.87 -1.28
C LEU A 53 6.48 -13.28 -0.98
N ILE A 54 6.79 -14.28 -1.81
CA ILE A 54 6.26 -15.65 -1.63
C ILE A 54 6.69 -16.23 -0.27
N GLY A 55 5.73 -16.81 0.45
CA GLY A 55 5.91 -17.48 1.74
C GLY A 55 5.76 -16.56 2.96
N GLY A 56 5.42 -15.29 2.76
CA GLY A 56 5.23 -14.32 3.84
C GLY A 56 3.80 -13.81 3.99
N THR A 57 3.57 -13.16 5.13
CA THR A 57 2.38 -12.36 5.43
C THR A 57 2.79 -10.91 5.58
N TYR A 58 2.00 -10.02 4.98
CA TYR A 58 2.32 -8.61 4.82
C TYR A 58 1.13 -7.73 5.15
N LEU A 59 1.44 -6.50 5.53
CA LEU A 59 0.48 -5.42 5.66
C LEU A 59 0.66 -4.48 4.47
N ILE A 60 -0.43 -4.12 3.81
CA ILE A 60 -0.49 -3.03 2.83
C ILE A 60 -1.29 -1.88 3.46
N GLN A 61 -0.66 -0.72 3.56
CA GLN A 61 -1.17 0.42 4.34
C GLN A 61 -1.23 1.66 3.48
N LEU A 62 -2.30 2.44 3.64
CA LEU A 62 -2.33 3.81 3.16
C LEU A 62 -1.89 4.71 4.32
N GLU A 63 -0.80 5.44 4.13
CA GLU A 63 -0.31 6.48 5.01
C GLU A 63 -0.63 7.85 4.41
N ALA A 64 -1.06 8.80 5.24
CA ALA A 64 -1.25 10.20 4.88
C ALA A 64 -0.31 11.08 5.71
N GLU A 65 0.31 12.06 5.07
CA GLU A 65 1.15 13.06 5.70
C GLU A 65 0.35 14.35 5.90
N SER A 66 0.08 14.71 7.16
CA SER A 66 -0.61 15.97 7.43
C SER A 66 0.39 17.13 7.46
N LYS A 67 0.19 18.11 6.56
CA LYS A 67 0.91 19.40 6.61
C LYS A 67 0.68 20.16 7.93
N GLN A 68 -0.44 19.93 8.61
CA GLN A 68 -0.74 20.57 9.89
C GLN A 68 0.03 19.95 11.07
N ALA A 69 0.50 18.70 10.95
CA ALA A 69 1.18 17.96 12.02
C ALA A 69 2.68 17.79 11.76
N GLN A 70 3.37 18.80 11.18
CA GLN A 70 4.83 18.78 10.96
C GLN A 70 5.35 17.53 10.20
N GLY A 71 4.62 17.04 9.19
CA GLY A 71 5.06 15.89 8.39
C GLY A 71 4.89 14.53 9.09
N GLN A 72 4.12 14.47 10.18
CA GLN A 72 3.81 13.22 10.85
C GLN A 72 2.90 12.36 9.97
N LYS A 73 3.38 11.15 9.65
CA LYS A 73 2.67 10.17 8.83
C LYS A 73 1.69 9.39 9.69
N ARG A 74 0.42 9.42 9.31
CA ARG A 74 -0.66 8.66 9.96
C ARG A 74 -1.07 7.51 9.05
N VAL A 75 -1.21 6.31 9.61
CA VAL A 75 -1.86 5.20 8.91
C VAL A 75 -3.37 5.49 8.85
N VAL A 76 -3.90 5.56 7.63
CA VAL A 76 -5.33 5.78 7.33
C VAL A 76 -6.06 4.45 7.36
N GLN A 77 -5.53 3.44 6.67
CA GLN A 77 -6.15 2.15 6.50
C GLN A 77 -5.09 1.07 6.28
N THR A 78 -5.38 -0.16 6.70
CA THR A 78 -4.47 -1.31 6.61
C THR A 78 -5.25 -2.53 6.15
N TYR A 79 -4.65 -3.31 5.25
CA TYR A 79 -5.07 -4.66 4.93
C TYR A 79 -3.93 -5.63 5.19
N GLU A 80 -4.25 -6.82 5.66
CA GLU A 80 -3.31 -7.94 5.71
C GLU A 80 -3.49 -8.81 4.48
N PHE A 81 -2.40 -9.29 3.91
CA PHE A 81 -2.41 -10.25 2.82
C PHE A 81 -1.25 -11.22 2.92
N SER A 82 -1.44 -12.40 2.34
CA SER A 82 -0.38 -13.41 2.23
C SER A 82 -0.09 -13.67 0.75
N VAL A 83 1.16 -14.00 0.47
CA VAL A 83 1.59 -14.45 -0.86
C VAL A 83 2.11 -15.86 -0.70
N ASP A 84 1.44 -16.82 -1.30
CA ASP A 84 1.84 -18.23 -1.34
C ASP A 84 2.01 -18.70 -2.79
N LYS A 85 2.61 -19.88 -2.98
CA LYS A 85 2.86 -20.43 -4.33
C LYS A 85 1.58 -20.67 -5.13
N THR A 86 0.44 -20.83 -4.47
CA THR A 86 -0.88 -21.01 -5.07
C THR A 86 -1.54 -19.68 -5.49
N SER A 87 -1.33 -18.61 -4.72
CA SER A 87 -1.84 -17.26 -4.95
C SER A 87 -0.90 -16.41 -5.81
N PHE A 88 0.32 -16.87 -6.08
CA PHE A 88 1.21 -16.28 -7.09
C PHE A 88 0.59 -16.28 -8.51
N GLY A 89 -0.40 -17.13 -8.80
CA GLY A 89 -1.17 -17.06 -10.04
C GLY A 89 -2.33 -16.05 -10.02
N THR A 90 -2.69 -15.55 -8.84
CA THR A 90 -3.90 -14.75 -8.60
C THR A 90 -3.59 -13.25 -8.54
N GLN A 91 -4.59 -12.45 -8.90
CA GLN A 91 -4.54 -11.00 -8.78
C GLN A 91 -5.16 -10.62 -7.44
N GLN A 92 -4.40 -9.97 -6.57
CA GLN A 92 -4.89 -9.39 -5.31
C GLN A 92 -5.05 -7.89 -5.51
N HIS A 93 -6.24 -7.36 -5.21
CA HIS A 93 -6.54 -5.94 -5.33
C HIS A 93 -7.03 -5.36 -4.01
N PHE A 94 -6.48 -4.22 -3.61
CA PHE A 94 -6.83 -3.51 -2.39
C PHE A 94 -7.40 -2.12 -2.71
N ALA A 95 -8.67 -1.91 -2.37
CA ALA A 95 -9.31 -0.61 -2.54
C ALA A 95 -9.22 0.19 -1.24
N PHE A 96 -8.57 1.35 -1.29
CA PHE A 96 -8.48 2.29 -0.18
C PHE A 96 -9.40 3.48 -0.41
N ALA A 97 -9.82 4.12 0.67
CA ALA A 97 -10.54 5.39 0.62
C ALA A 97 -9.84 6.43 1.50
N TYR A 98 -9.76 7.67 1.02
CA TYR A 98 -9.21 8.78 1.78
C TYR A 98 -10.02 10.06 1.54
N SER A 99 -10.46 10.69 2.63
CA SER A 99 -11.13 11.99 2.61
C SER A 99 -10.39 12.94 3.55
N PRO A 100 -9.79 14.03 3.05
CA PRO A 100 -9.18 15.04 3.90
C PRO A 100 -10.25 15.75 4.72
N GLY A 101 -10.23 15.61 6.06
CA GLY A 101 -11.15 16.33 6.96
C GLY A 101 -12.00 15.46 7.89
N GLN A 102 -11.77 14.15 7.96
CA GLN A 102 -12.22 13.31 9.07
C GLN A 102 -11.14 13.11 10.14
#